data_AF-A0A5E4Y071-F1
#
_entry.id   AF-A0A5E4Y071-F1
#
_cell.length_a   1.000
_cell.length_b   1.000
_cell.length_c   1.000
_cell.angle_alpha   90.00
_cell.angle_beta   90.00
_cell.angle_gamma   90.00
#
_symmetry.space_group_name_H-M   'P 1'
#
loop_
_entity.id
_entity.type
_entity.pdbx_description
1 polymer ?
#
loop_
_entity_poly.entity_id
_entity_poly.type
_entity_poly.pdbx_seq_one_letter_code
_entity_poly.pdbx_strand_id
1 'polypeptide(L)'
;MPAERRPGKSAPPASPSPQEDAQRDSLARELLATAEALEAAGKEPVSPGVAGYDVRVRIRDGETPVFGPGRLTLLRAIDATGSISAAARRMNMSYRRAWLLVEAMNHEFREPLVTRHIGGVSGGGAQLTPFAQNLVAHYDTLIKEIRSLLDAHVPTFDAYLKDGQAVDPDDE
;
A
#
# COMPACT_ATOMS: atom_id res chain seq x y z
N MET A 1 4.73 0.02 62.13
CA MET A 1 4.74 0.06 60.66
C MET A 1 5.79 -0.92 60.15
N PRO A 2 5.43 -2.10 59.60
CA PRO A 2 6.38 -3.03 59.00
C PRO A 2 6.40 -2.92 57.47
N ALA A 3 7.57 -3.22 56.90
CA ALA A 3 8.00 -2.98 55.53
C ALA A 3 7.20 -3.71 54.44
N GLU A 4 6.90 -3.00 53.35
CA GLU A 4 6.35 -3.55 52.11
C GLU A 4 7.39 -4.42 51.37
N ARG A 5 7.00 -5.67 51.07
CA ARG A 5 7.72 -6.56 50.14
C ARG A 5 7.26 -6.26 48.72
N ARG A 6 8.19 -5.97 47.80
CA ARG A 6 7.91 -5.91 46.36
C ARG A 6 7.85 -7.33 45.77
N PRO A 7 6.83 -7.69 44.96
CA PRO A 7 6.82 -8.99 44.28
C PRO A 7 7.69 -8.95 43.01
N GLY A 8 8.27 -10.12 42.70
CA GLY A 8 9.30 -10.33 41.69
C GLY A 8 8.87 -10.07 40.24
N LYS A 9 9.86 -9.65 39.46
CA LYS A 9 9.80 -9.39 38.03
C LYS A 9 9.73 -10.73 37.28
N SER A 10 8.58 -11.07 36.67
CA SER A 10 8.49 -12.23 35.77
C SER A 10 9.31 -11.99 34.51
N ALA A 11 10.04 -13.01 34.07
CA ALA A 11 10.83 -12.97 32.84
C ALA A 11 9.93 -12.73 31.60
N PRO A 12 10.40 -11.97 30.60
CA PRO A 12 9.64 -11.72 29.36
C PRO A 12 9.49 -13.00 28.52
N PRO A 13 8.41 -13.13 27.73
CA PRO A 13 8.25 -14.25 26.80
C PRO A 13 9.34 -14.20 25.73
N ALA A 14 9.77 -15.39 25.30
CA ALA A 14 10.86 -15.58 24.34
C ALA A 14 10.62 -14.77 23.06
N SER A 15 11.64 -14.00 22.66
CA SER A 15 11.71 -13.35 21.36
C SER A 15 11.47 -14.39 20.26
N PRO A 16 10.76 -14.04 19.17
CA PRO A 16 10.63 -14.93 18.01
C PRO A 16 12.02 -15.36 17.56
N SER A 17 12.16 -16.63 17.22
CA SER A 17 13.46 -17.18 16.86
C SER A 17 13.96 -16.54 15.55
N PRO A 18 15.28 -16.41 15.35
CA PRO A 18 15.84 -15.85 14.11
C PRO A 18 15.36 -16.57 12.84
N GLN A 19 14.94 -17.83 12.97
CA GLN A 19 14.38 -18.63 11.89
C GLN A 19 12.94 -18.23 11.55
N GLU A 20 12.09 -17.91 12.53
CA GLU A 20 10.71 -17.45 12.30
C GLU A 20 10.67 -16.04 11.70
N ASP A 21 11.58 -15.16 12.13
CA ASP A 21 11.75 -13.83 11.53
C ASP A 21 12.22 -13.94 10.08
N ALA A 22 13.15 -14.85 9.78
CA ALA A 22 13.60 -15.10 8.41
C ALA A 22 12.51 -15.70 7.51
N GLN A 23 11.67 -16.59 8.04
CA GLN A 23 10.57 -17.22 7.29
C GLN A 23 9.43 -16.22 7.02
N ARG A 24 9.17 -15.30 7.98
CA ARG A 24 8.23 -14.18 7.80
C ARG A 24 8.75 -13.12 6.84
N ASP A 25 10.03 -12.81 6.88
CA ASP A 25 10.69 -11.92 5.91
C ASP A 25 10.67 -12.51 4.50
N SER A 26 10.83 -13.83 4.35
CA SER A 26 10.70 -14.54 3.07
C SER A 26 9.29 -14.40 2.50
N LEU A 27 8.26 -14.74 3.28
CA LEU A 27 6.85 -14.64 2.85
C LEU A 27 6.44 -13.20 2.57
N ALA A 28 6.96 -12.24 3.35
CA ALA A 28 6.72 -10.82 3.14
C ALA A 28 7.41 -10.28 1.89
N ARG A 29 8.61 -10.76 1.55
CA ARG A 29 9.27 -10.46 0.26
C ARG A 29 8.51 -11.08 -0.89
N GLU A 30 8.01 -12.29 -0.74
CA GLU A 30 7.15 -12.94 -1.74
C GLU A 30 5.88 -12.14 -1.97
N LEU A 31 5.21 -11.68 -0.90
CA LEU A 31 4.00 -10.87 -0.99
C LEU A 31 4.26 -9.45 -1.54
N LEU A 32 5.39 -8.82 -1.19
CA LEU A 32 5.76 -7.51 -1.74
C LEU A 32 6.18 -7.63 -3.21
N ALA A 33 6.90 -8.69 -3.57
CA ALA A 33 7.15 -9.07 -4.94
C ALA A 33 5.85 -9.42 -5.67
N THR A 34 4.83 -9.99 -5.01
CA THR A 34 3.50 -10.15 -5.62
C THR A 34 2.75 -8.83 -5.76
N ALA A 35 3.00 -7.83 -4.90
CA ALA A 35 2.38 -6.50 -4.99
C ALA A 35 3.05 -5.64 -6.07
N GLU A 36 4.39 -5.67 -6.15
CA GLU A 36 5.16 -5.14 -7.29
C GLU A 36 4.83 -5.92 -8.57
N ALA A 37 4.58 -7.24 -8.48
CA ALA A 37 4.11 -8.05 -9.61
C ALA A 37 2.63 -7.83 -9.90
N LEU A 38 1.80 -7.31 -8.99
CA LEU A 38 0.42 -6.88 -9.24
C LEU A 38 0.39 -5.48 -9.86
N GLU A 39 1.30 -4.59 -9.45
CA GLU A 39 1.61 -3.36 -10.18
C GLU A 39 2.21 -3.67 -11.57
N ALA A 40 3.00 -4.74 -11.68
CA ALA A 40 3.49 -5.26 -12.96
C ALA A 40 2.54 -6.24 -13.64
N ALA A 41 1.41 -6.67 -13.04
CA ALA A 41 0.41 -7.53 -13.68
C ALA A 41 -0.61 -6.69 -14.47
N GLY A 42 -0.67 -5.38 -14.22
CA GLY A 42 -1.15 -4.44 -15.24
C GLY A 42 -0.22 -4.34 -16.46
N LYS A 43 0.92 -5.05 -16.42
CA LYS A 43 1.94 -5.18 -17.45
C LYS A 43 2.16 -6.66 -17.73
N GLU A 44 1.10 -7.42 -17.99
CA GLU A 44 1.28 -8.59 -18.83
C GLU A 44 1.90 -8.10 -20.14
N PRO A 45 2.99 -8.71 -20.62
CA PRO A 45 3.55 -8.37 -21.91
C PRO A 45 2.53 -8.80 -22.95
N VAL A 46 1.60 -7.89 -23.26
CA VAL A 46 0.77 -7.96 -24.43
C VAL A 46 1.71 -8.20 -25.60
N SER A 47 1.54 -9.36 -26.22
CA SER A 47 2.38 -9.79 -27.33
C SER A 47 2.42 -8.67 -28.38
N PRO A 48 3.52 -8.53 -29.15
CA PRO A 48 3.56 -7.56 -30.25
C PRO A 48 2.27 -7.67 -31.08
N GLY A 49 1.55 -6.56 -31.24
CA GLY A 49 0.24 -6.52 -31.91
C GLY A 49 -0.97 -6.39 -30.98
N VAL A 50 -0.82 -6.49 -29.65
CA VAL A 50 -1.89 -6.25 -28.67
C VAL A 50 -1.59 -4.98 -27.85
N ALA A 51 -2.59 -4.13 -27.70
CA ALA A 51 -2.52 -2.89 -26.96
C ALA A 51 -2.68 -3.14 -25.44
N GLY A 52 -1.87 -2.45 -24.64
CA GLY A 52 -1.95 -2.47 -23.19
C GLY A 52 -1.79 -1.07 -22.61
N TYR A 53 -1.98 -0.92 -21.28
CA TYR A 53 -1.95 0.38 -20.62
C TYR A 53 -1.24 0.38 -19.27
N ASP A 54 -0.65 1.52 -18.91
CA ASP A 54 -0.12 1.83 -17.58
C ASP A 54 -0.82 3.09 -17.05
N VAL A 55 -1.64 2.96 -16.01
CA VAL A 55 -2.42 4.07 -15.44
C VAL A 55 -2.00 4.37 -14.00
N ARG A 56 -1.60 5.62 -13.76
CA ARG A 56 -1.27 6.14 -12.42
C ARG A 56 -2.09 7.39 -12.11
N VAL A 57 -3.05 7.26 -11.21
CA VAL A 57 -3.95 8.37 -10.81
C VAL A 57 -3.43 9.06 -9.56
N ARG A 58 -3.24 10.38 -9.63
CA ARG A 58 -2.85 11.21 -8.48
C ARG A 58 -3.91 12.29 -8.24
N ILE A 59 -4.36 12.41 -7.01
CA ILE A 59 -5.28 13.46 -6.56
C ILE A 59 -4.45 14.68 -6.15
N ARG A 60 -4.91 15.86 -6.55
CA ARG A 60 -4.25 17.14 -6.27
C ARG A 60 -5.23 18.11 -5.61
N ASP A 61 -4.71 18.93 -4.72
CA ASP A 61 -5.34 20.16 -4.25
C ASP A 61 -4.58 21.34 -4.86
N GLY A 62 -5.18 21.97 -5.86
CA GLY A 62 -4.49 22.89 -6.78
C GLY A 62 -3.25 22.25 -7.38
N GLU A 63 -2.10 22.87 -7.18
CA GLU A 63 -0.81 22.35 -7.66
C GLU A 63 -0.17 21.31 -6.72
N THR A 64 -0.73 21.04 -5.55
CA THR A 64 -0.12 20.14 -4.56
C THR A 64 -0.67 18.72 -4.71
N PRO A 65 0.16 17.69 -4.94
CA PRO A 65 -0.29 16.30 -4.89
C PRO A 65 -0.67 15.87 -3.47
N VAL A 66 -1.94 15.52 -3.26
CA VAL A 66 -2.51 15.16 -1.95
C VAL A 66 -2.78 13.66 -1.78
N PHE A 67 -2.92 12.90 -2.86
CA PHE A 67 -3.08 11.44 -2.74
C PHE A 67 -2.67 10.70 -4.01
N GLY A 68 -2.30 9.43 -3.89
CA GLY A 68 -1.89 8.62 -5.04
C GLY A 68 -1.27 7.28 -4.61
N PRO A 69 -0.70 6.52 -5.57
CA PRO A 69 -0.31 5.13 -5.35
C PRO A 69 0.68 4.97 -4.20
N GLY A 70 1.73 5.82 -4.13
CA GLY A 70 2.72 5.72 -3.06
C GLY A 70 2.17 5.99 -1.65
N ARG A 71 1.21 6.90 -1.51
CA ARG A 71 0.55 7.19 -0.22
C ARG A 71 -0.42 6.07 0.16
N LEU A 72 -1.15 5.52 -0.83
CA LEU A 72 -1.98 4.33 -0.65
C LEU A 72 -1.15 3.12 -0.18
N THR A 73 -0.04 2.83 -0.84
CA THR A 73 0.84 1.70 -0.49
C THR A 73 1.38 1.84 0.93
N LEU A 74 1.74 3.06 1.37
CA LEU A 74 2.16 3.31 2.74
C LEU A 74 1.03 3.05 3.75
N LEU A 75 -0.17 3.53 3.47
CA LEU A 75 -1.33 3.30 4.35
C LEU A 75 -1.65 1.81 4.46
N ARG A 76 -1.69 1.06 3.34
CA ARG A 76 -1.88 -0.39 3.36
C ARG A 76 -0.79 -1.12 4.12
N ALA A 77 0.46 -0.69 3.95
CA ALA A 77 1.58 -1.28 4.67
C ALA A 77 1.43 -1.05 6.18
N ILE A 78 1.02 0.15 6.61
CA ILE A 78 0.76 0.45 8.02
C ILE A 78 -0.40 -0.38 8.55
N ASP A 79 -1.50 -0.48 7.82
CA ASP A 79 -2.68 -1.28 8.21
C ASP A 79 -2.31 -2.75 8.41
N ALA A 80 -1.52 -3.31 7.48
CA ALA A 80 -1.09 -4.69 7.52
C ALA A 80 -0.06 -4.99 8.62
N THR A 81 0.82 -4.04 8.97
CA THR A 81 1.89 -4.26 9.96
C THR A 81 1.60 -3.67 11.34
N GLY A 82 0.59 -2.82 11.48
CA GLY A 82 0.32 -2.06 12.70
C GLY A 82 1.46 -1.12 13.13
N SER A 83 2.36 -0.74 12.22
CA SER A 83 3.59 -0.02 12.56
C SER A 83 4.18 0.75 11.38
N ILE A 84 4.52 2.03 11.60
CA ILE A 84 5.19 2.89 10.61
C ILE A 84 6.60 2.39 10.31
N SER A 85 7.31 1.86 11.30
CA SER A 85 8.69 1.39 11.10
C SER A 85 8.73 0.10 10.28
N ALA A 86 7.77 -0.80 10.47
CA ALA A 86 7.64 -2.00 9.65
C ALA A 86 7.18 -1.65 8.22
N ALA A 87 6.23 -0.72 8.07
CA ALA A 87 5.82 -0.22 6.76
C ALA A 87 6.97 0.44 5.98
N ALA A 88 7.80 1.25 6.65
CA ALA A 88 8.97 1.88 6.04
C ALA A 88 9.97 0.84 5.49
N ARG A 89 10.25 -0.21 6.28
CA ARG A 89 11.13 -1.32 5.86
C ARG A 89 10.56 -2.06 4.67
N ARG A 90 9.25 -2.34 4.67
CA ARG A 90 8.54 -2.97 3.55
C ARG A 90 8.66 -2.18 2.26
N MET A 91 8.57 -0.86 2.34
CA MET A 91 8.67 0.02 1.17
C MET A 91 10.11 0.44 0.84
N ASN A 92 11.11 -0.23 1.41
CA ASN A 92 12.54 0.07 1.24
C ASN A 92 12.88 1.57 1.43
N MET A 93 12.24 2.23 2.40
CA MET A 93 12.45 3.64 2.70
C MET A 93 12.86 3.87 4.15
N SER A 94 13.49 5.01 4.42
CA SER A 94 13.86 5.35 5.79
C SER A 94 12.62 5.58 6.65
N TYR A 95 12.71 5.19 7.93
CA TYR A 95 11.65 5.48 8.91
C TYR A 95 11.30 6.98 8.94
N ARG A 96 12.31 7.87 8.89
CA ARG A 96 12.10 9.32 8.84
C ARG A 96 11.24 9.73 7.65
N ARG A 97 11.45 9.15 6.48
CA ARG A 97 10.65 9.44 5.28
C ARG A 97 9.21 8.97 5.45
N ALA A 98 8.99 7.74 5.91
CA ALA A 98 7.65 7.22 6.16
C ALA A 98 6.90 8.07 7.21
N TRP A 99 7.59 8.47 8.27
CA TRP A 99 7.01 9.31 9.31
C TRP A 99 6.62 10.70 8.78
N LEU A 100 7.50 11.38 8.04
CA LEU A 100 7.18 12.68 7.41
C LEU A 100 5.99 12.58 6.45
N LEU A 101 5.87 11.48 5.70
CA LEU A 101 4.72 11.23 4.83
C LEU A 101 3.42 11.05 5.64
N VAL A 102 3.47 10.30 6.74
CA VAL A 102 2.32 10.14 7.63
C VAL A 102 1.90 11.47 8.26
N GLU A 103 2.87 12.29 8.70
CA GLU A 103 2.57 13.62 9.25
C GLU A 103 1.95 14.55 8.22
N ALA A 104 2.53 14.61 7.02
CA ALA A 104 1.98 15.39 5.92
C ALA A 104 0.53 14.95 5.62
N MET A 105 0.27 13.65 5.48
CA MET A 105 -1.08 13.14 5.27
C MET A 105 -2.05 13.46 6.42
N ASN A 106 -1.61 13.39 7.68
CA ASN A 106 -2.49 13.73 8.80
C ASN A 106 -2.84 15.22 8.85
N HIS A 107 -2.01 16.10 8.26
CA HIS A 107 -2.24 17.54 8.22
C HIS A 107 -2.99 17.99 6.95
N GLU A 108 -2.77 17.33 5.83
CA GLU A 108 -3.39 17.67 4.54
C GLU A 108 -4.88 17.28 4.46
N PHE A 109 -5.34 16.38 5.32
CA PHE A 109 -6.72 15.89 5.35
C PHE A 109 -7.50 16.45 6.54
N ARG A 110 -8.84 16.52 6.40
CA ARG A 110 -9.74 17.03 7.44
C ARG A 110 -9.71 16.24 8.75
N GLU A 111 -9.31 14.98 8.68
CA GLU A 111 -9.18 14.06 9.81
C GLU A 111 -7.85 13.31 9.66
N PRO A 112 -7.16 12.98 10.77
CA PRO A 112 -5.93 12.20 10.69
C PRO A 112 -6.16 10.88 9.96
N LEU A 113 -5.24 10.51 9.06
CA LEU A 113 -5.31 9.22 8.38
C LEU A 113 -4.77 8.08 9.24
N VAL A 114 -3.75 8.36 10.06
CA VAL A 114 -3.08 7.36 10.90
C VAL A 114 -3.05 7.84 12.34
N THR A 115 -3.57 7.03 13.25
CA THR A 115 -3.41 7.21 14.70
C THR A 115 -2.22 6.41 15.19
N ARG A 116 -1.54 6.96 16.21
CA ARG A 116 -0.37 6.34 16.83
C ARG A 116 -0.76 5.99 18.27
N HIS A 117 -0.45 4.78 18.71
CA HIS A 117 -0.54 4.42 20.11
C HIS A 117 0.86 4.48 20.73
N ILE A 118 1.02 5.28 21.77
CA ILE A 118 2.23 5.28 22.58
C ILE A 118 2.22 3.99 23.39
N GLY A 119 2.96 3.00 22.92
CA GLY A 119 3.12 1.74 23.63
C GLY A 119 4.32 1.81 24.56
N GLY A 120 4.13 1.39 25.81
CA GLY A 120 5.20 1.07 26.73
C GLY A 120 5.97 -0.17 26.27
N VAL A 121 6.22 -1.13 27.16
CA VAL A 121 7.16 -2.25 26.98
C VAL A 121 6.93 -3.10 25.70
N SER A 122 5.74 -3.09 25.11
CA SER A 122 5.39 -3.80 23.87
C SER A 122 5.60 -3.00 22.57
N GLY A 123 6.11 -1.77 22.64
CA GLY A 123 6.34 -0.91 21.49
C GLY A 123 5.10 -0.13 21.05
N GLY A 124 5.30 1.08 20.52
CA GLY A 124 4.24 1.89 19.93
C GLY A 124 3.72 1.32 18.62
N GLY A 125 2.42 1.50 18.37
CA GLY A 125 1.73 1.02 17.17
C GLY A 125 1.18 2.17 16.33
N ALA A 126 0.82 1.87 15.09
CA ALA A 126 0.13 2.78 14.18
C ALA A 126 -1.01 2.06 13.47
N GLN A 127 -2.16 2.71 13.38
CA GLN A 127 -3.37 2.15 12.76
C GLN A 127 -4.04 3.21 11.89
N LEU A 128 -4.75 2.76 10.87
CA LEU A 128 -5.58 3.64 10.06
C LEU A 128 -6.81 4.06 10.87
N THR A 129 -7.21 5.31 10.68
CA THR A 129 -8.51 5.77 11.18
C THR A 129 -9.63 5.24 10.30
N PRO A 130 -10.89 5.22 10.79
CA PRO A 130 -12.04 4.93 9.94
C PRO A 130 -12.12 5.86 8.71
N PHE A 131 -11.72 7.12 8.87
CA PHE A 131 -11.63 8.07 7.78
C PHE A 131 -10.63 7.63 6.71
N ALA A 132 -9.43 7.17 7.10
CA ALA A 132 -8.46 6.64 6.15
C ALA A 132 -8.93 5.35 5.46
N GLN A 133 -9.60 4.45 6.18
CA GLN A 133 -10.15 3.22 5.60
C GLN A 133 -11.17 3.55 4.50
N ASN A 134 -12.05 4.52 4.73
CA ASN A 134 -13.00 5.01 3.72
C ASN A 134 -12.29 5.66 2.53
N LEU A 135 -11.25 6.47 2.77
CA LEU A 135 -10.45 7.09 1.70
C LEU A 135 -9.77 6.03 0.82
N VAL A 136 -9.18 5.00 1.43
CA VAL A 136 -8.54 3.87 0.74
C VAL A 136 -9.56 3.13 -0.13
N ALA A 137 -10.74 2.81 0.43
CA ALA A 137 -11.80 2.12 -0.30
C ALA A 137 -12.32 2.96 -1.48
N HIS A 138 -12.51 4.27 -1.31
CA HIS A 138 -12.92 5.15 -2.41
C HIS A 138 -11.87 5.20 -3.53
N TYR A 139 -10.58 5.27 -3.17
CA TYR A 139 -9.53 5.27 -4.17
C TYR A 139 -9.49 3.94 -4.95
N ASP A 140 -9.70 2.80 -4.30
CA ASP A 140 -9.77 1.50 -4.98
C ASP A 140 -10.92 1.42 -5.98
N THR A 141 -12.10 1.87 -5.58
CA THR A 141 -13.27 1.93 -6.46
C THR A 141 -12.98 2.77 -7.69
N LEU A 142 -12.40 3.96 -7.51
CA LEU A 142 -12.00 4.83 -8.61
C LEU A 142 -11.03 4.15 -9.59
N ILE A 143 -9.98 3.50 -9.07
CA ILE A 143 -9.02 2.79 -9.93
C ILE A 143 -9.68 1.62 -10.66
N LYS A 144 -10.58 0.89 -9.99
CA LYS A 144 -11.33 -0.20 -10.61
C LYS A 144 -12.21 0.29 -11.77
N GLU A 145 -12.92 1.39 -11.59
CA GLU A 145 -13.75 2.00 -12.63
C GLU A 145 -12.91 2.47 -13.82
N ILE A 146 -11.79 3.14 -13.55
CA ILE A 146 -10.86 3.60 -14.61
C ILE A 146 -10.30 2.40 -15.38
N ARG A 147 -9.88 1.34 -14.69
CA ARG A 147 -9.39 0.12 -15.35
C ARG A 147 -10.47 -0.54 -16.19
N SER A 148 -11.69 -0.66 -15.69
CA SER A 148 -12.81 -1.20 -16.46
C SER A 148 -13.08 -0.40 -17.74
N LEU A 149 -12.94 0.92 -17.70
CA LEU A 149 -13.07 1.77 -18.89
C LEU A 149 -11.91 1.53 -19.87
N LEU A 150 -10.69 1.42 -19.36
CA LEU A 150 -9.51 1.16 -20.19
C LEU A 150 -9.55 -0.25 -20.81
N ASP A 151 -9.97 -1.26 -20.07
CA ASP A 151 -10.15 -2.64 -20.56
C ASP A 151 -11.16 -2.69 -21.72
N ALA A 152 -12.19 -1.84 -21.69
CA ALA A 152 -13.18 -1.75 -22.76
C ALA A 152 -12.67 -1.02 -24.03
N HIS A 153 -11.77 -0.03 -23.87
CA HIS A 153 -11.37 0.84 -24.99
C HIS A 153 -9.98 0.56 -25.55
N VAL A 154 -9.03 0.11 -24.73
CA VAL A 154 -7.64 -0.11 -25.16
C VAL A 154 -7.52 -1.19 -26.24
N PRO A 155 -8.29 -2.29 -26.25
CA PRO A 155 -8.23 -3.28 -27.34
C PRO A 155 -8.55 -2.70 -28.73
N THR A 156 -9.31 -1.60 -28.83
CA THR A 156 -9.57 -0.94 -30.12
C THR A 156 -8.29 -0.39 -30.77
N PHE A 157 -7.23 -0.19 -29.98
CA PHE A 157 -5.94 0.23 -30.50
C PHE A 157 -5.22 -0.87 -31.28
N ASP A 158 -5.59 -2.14 -31.12
CA ASP A 158 -5.01 -3.27 -31.86
C ASP A 158 -5.09 -3.03 -33.37
N ALA A 159 -6.22 -2.53 -33.87
CA ALA A 159 -6.44 -2.21 -35.28
C ALA A 159 -5.48 -1.12 -35.82
N TYR A 160 -4.83 -0.34 -34.96
CA TYR A 160 -3.86 0.70 -35.32
C TYR A 160 -2.40 0.24 -35.15
N LEU A 161 -2.14 -0.92 -34.57
CA LEU A 161 -0.80 -1.46 -34.37
C LEU A 161 -0.31 -2.20 -35.62
N LYS A 162 0.99 -2.11 -35.91
CA LYS A 162 1.61 -2.69 -37.12
C LYS A 162 1.38 -4.19 -37.28
N ASP A 163 1.21 -4.90 -36.16
CA ASP A 163 1.03 -6.35 -36.09
C ASP A 163 -0.36 -6.75 -35.55
N GLY A 164 -1.28 -5.80 -35.39
CA GLY A 164 -2.61 -6.06 -34.84
C GLY A 164 -3.60 -6.58 -35.88
N GLN A 165 -4.47 -7.50 -35.47
CA GLN A 165 -5.63 -7.87 -36.28
C GLN A 165 -6.67 -6.75 -36.17
N ALA A 166 -7.20 -6.30 -37.31
CA ALA A 166 -8.33 -5.37 -37.31
C ALA A 166 -9.53 -6.06 -36.66
N VAL A 167 -9.88 -5.66 -35.44
CA VAL A 167 -11.17 -5.98 -34.84
C VAL A 167 -12.15 -4.95 -35.41
N ASP A 168 -13.04 -5.39 -36.29
CA ASP A 168 -14.02 -4.53 -36.94
C ASP A 168 -15.03 -4.07 -35.87
N PRO A 169 -15.25 -2.75 -35.67
CA PRO A 169 -16.14 -2.25 -34.63
C PRO A 169 -17.64 -2.53 -34.87
N ASP A 170 -18.00 -3.21 -35.96
CA ASP A 170 -19.39 -3.50 -36.38
C ASP A 170 -19.81 -4.98 -36.19
N ASP A 171 -19.00 -5.82 -35.52
CA ASP A 171 -19.40 -7.18 -35.10
C ASP A 171 -20.20 -7.15 -33.76
N GLU A 172 -21.38 -6.52 -33.74
CA GLU A 172 -22.46 -6.75 -32.74
C GLU A 172 -23.84 -6.89 -33.42
#